data_AF-A0A109V0K5-F1
#
_entry.id   AF-A0A109V0K5-F1
#
_cell.length_a   1.000
_cell.length_b   1.000
_cell.length_c   1.000
_cell.angle_alpha   90.00
_cell.angle_beta   90.00
_cell.angle_gamma   90.00
#
_symmetry.space_group_name_H-M   'P 1'
#
loop_
_entity.id
_entity.type
_entity.pdbx_description
1 polymer ?
#
loop_
_entity_poly.entity_id
_entity_poly.type
_entity_poly.pdbx_seq_one_letter_code
_entity_poly.pdbx_strand_id
1 'polypeptide(L)'
;MNNLSFIYAVILFFIGLLASETYMKWFKTASSSALKKENIMNTKSEEAGKGGSISTGIDKLFEWNKGTTPVYFLSHGGPTFMYGDIDLGGDLGAFKTTQSIGKFIRNEIKPNFLIVVSAHWQSKGCNLVEISVPESAPDAEGSEGFSGLGRSDHQLADPLENKLIYDFYGFPDKLYKEEFHTRGNVALSKDIAKTINSSDDGLRAKLVRRGLDHGVWVPLKVAFSDSKPKDAYWDLDIPLVQVSLLGSDDFEAQYKLGQVLSKYRSMGGLVLTSGMSVHNLYHLQTMRTLKKAFPYVDQFHNTLRNIILTADNNGQKLNILNKTLSGLAAKELLAAAHPTLEHFMPIVVGLGAGEGITADDKYHISELYCAAVSSMGWMILQFGKYKD
;
A
#
# COMPACT_ATOMS: atom_id res chain seq x y z
N MET A 1 1.17 -26.17 -20.71
CA MET A 1 1.04 -27.51 -20.11
C MET A 1 0.12 -27.42 -18.89
N ASN A 2 -1.12 -27.86 -19.12
CA ASN A 2 -2.22 -28.34 -18.26
C ASN A 2 -2.63 -27.64 -16.95
N ASN A 3 -3.86 -27.10 -16.98
CA ASN A 3 -4.71 -26.62 -15.87
C ASN A 3 -5.02 -27.64 -14.76
N LEU A 4 -4.63 -28.92 -14.91
CA LEU A 4 -4.89 -29.94 -13.88
C LEU A 4 -4.04 -29.73 -12.62
N SER A 5 -2.80 -29.23 -12.75
CA SER A 5 -1.88 -29.02 -11.62
C SER A 5 -2.41 -28.01 -10.60
N PHE A 6 -3.10 -26.97 -11.09
CA PHE A 6 -3.72 -25.93 -10.27
C PHE A 6 -4.94 -26.47 -9.51
N ILE A 7 -5.78 -27.26 -10.19
CA ILE A 7 -6.96 -27.88 -9.58
C ILE A 7 -6.55 -28.89 -8.50
N TYR A 8 -5.48 -29.67 -8.72
CA TYR A 8 -4.96 -30.60 -7.71
C TYR A 8 -4.35 -29.89 -6.50
N ALA A 9 -3.66 -28.76 -6.70
CA ALA A 9 -3.15 -27.94 -5.60
C ALA A 9 -4.29 -27.34 -4.75
N VAL A 10 -5.38 -26.93 -5.39
CA VAL A 10 -6.59 -26.43 -4.72
C VAL A 10 -7.34 -27.56 -3.99
N ILE A 11 -7.47 -28.75 -4.56
CA ILE A 11 -8.15 -29.88 -3.90
C ILE A 11 -7.35 -30.38 -2.68
N LEU A 12 -6.01 -30.45 -2.77
CA LEU A 12 -5.15 -30.80 -1.64
C LEU A 12 -5.16 -29.73 -0.54
N PHE A 13 -5.32 -28.45 -0.92
CA PHE A 13 -5.56 -27.34 0.01
C PHE A 13 -6.85 -27.56 0.84
N PHE A 14 -7.92 -28.11 0.26
CA PHE A 14 -9.17 -28.38 0.97
C PHE A 14 -9.11 -29.60 1.90
N ILE A 15 -8.39 -30.66 1.53
CA ILE A 15 -8.26 -31.87 2.37
C ILE A 15 -7.44 -31.57 3.64
N GLY A 16 -6.43 -30.69 3.55
CA GLY A 16 -5.64 -30.26 4.71
C GLY A 16 -6.41 -29.39 5.71
N LEU A 17 -7.40 -28.62 5.24
CA LEU A 17 -8.23 -27.73 6.07
C LEU A 17 -9.18 -28.51 7.01
N LEU A 18 -9.64 -29.69 6.59
CA LEU A 18 -10.56 -30.53 7.36
C LEU A 18 -9.86 -31.38 8.43
N ALA A 19 -8.53 -31.50 8.38
CA ALA A 19 -7.77 -32.40 9.24
C ALA A 19 -7.11 -31.73 10.46
N SER A 20 -7.26 -30.42 10.66
CA SER A 20 -6.64 -29.74 11.82
C SER A 20 -7.59 -29.71 13.04
N GLU A 21 -7.12 -30.21 14.18
CA GLU A 21 -7.86 -30.18 15.46
C GLU A 21 -8.21 -28.75 15.92
N THR A 22 -7.45 -27.76 15.47
CA THR A 22 -7.70 -26.33 15.68
C THR A 22 -8.98 -25.85 14.98
N TYR A 23 -9.32 -26.40 13.83
CA TYR A 23 -10.53 -26.04 13.06
C TYR A 23 -11.81 -26.53 13.77
N MET A 24 -11.77 -27.73 14.36
CA MET A 24 -12.91 -28.34 15.06
C MET A 24 -13.23 -27.67 16.41
N LYS A 25 -12.24 -27.08 17.08
CA LYS A 25 -12.43 -26.38 18.36
C LYS A 25 -13.11 -25.02 18.18
N TRP A 26 -12.98 -24.41 16.99
CA TRP A 26 -13.53 -23.09 16.65
C TRP A 26 -15.01 -23.15 16.24
N PHE A 27 -15.45 -24.27 15.64
CA PHE A 27 -16.82 -24.45 15.13
C PHE A 27 -17.92 -24.52 16.21
N LYS A 28 -17.57 -24.85 17.46
CA LYS A 28 -18.57 -25.07 18.54
C LYS A 28 -19.07 -23.80 19.24
N THR A 29 -18.47 -22.63 18.99
CA THR A 29 -18.74 -21.40 19.75
C THR A 29 -19.55 -20.35 18.98
N ALA A 30 -19.77 -20.52 17.68
CA ALA A 30 -20.48 -19.56 16.82
C ALA A 30 -21.88 -20.05 16.44
N SER A 31 -22.77 -20.16 17.43
CA SER A 31 -24.18 -20.43 17.21
C SER A 31 -25.00 -19.75 18.30
N SER A 32 -25.25 -18.44 18.16
CA SER A 32 -26.50 -17.82 18.62
C SER A 32 -26.58 -16.34 18.22
N SER A 33 -27.80 -15.94 17.88
CA SER A 33 -28.30 -14.57 17.66
C SER A 33 -28.14 -13.95 16.26
N ALA A 34 -29.13 -14.25 15.42
CA ALA A 34 -29.60 -13.37 14.35
C ALA A 34 -31.03 -12.89 14.70
N LEU A 35 -31.43 -11.76 14.08
CA LEU A 35 -32.77 -11.16 13.92
C LEU A 35 -33.12 -9.97 14.84
N LYS A 36 -33.21 -8.73 14.31
CA LYS A 36 -34.44 -8.14 13.70
C LYS A 36 -34.33 -6.64 13.34
N LYS A 37 -34.78 -6.34 12.10
CA LYS A 37 -35.69 -5.27 11.58
C LYS A 37 -35.28 -3.78 11.43
N GLU A 38 -35.64 -3.33 10.22
CA GLU A 38 -35.61 -2.00 9.59
C GLU A 38 -36.55 -0.96 10.23
N ASN A 39 -36.24 0.33 10.00
CA ASN A 39 -37.26 1.32 9.63
C ASN A 39 -36.65 2.50 8.86
N ILE A 40 -37.39 2.93 7.84
CA ILE A 40 -37.09 3.97 6.85
C ILE A 40 -37.52 5.34 7.39
N MET A 41 -36.71 6.38 7.21
CA MET A 41 -37.23 7.76 7.16
C MET A 41 -36.55 8.59 6.07
N ASN A 42 -37.43 9.24 5.32
CA ASN A 42 -37.23 10.14 4.20
C ASN A 42 -37.13 11.57 4.75
N THR A 43 -36.19 12.42 4.31
CA THR A 43 -36.41 13.88 4.28
C THR A 43 -35.48 14.60 3.30
N LYS A 44 -36.13 15.06 2.21
CA LYS A 44 -35.99 16.28 1.40
C LYS A 44 -34.67 17.08 1.35
N SER A 45 -34.26 17.26 0.09
CA SER A 45 -33.42 18.30 -0.51
C SER A 45 -33.96 19.73 -0.33
N GLU A 46 -33.05 20.69 -0.18
CA GLU A 46 -33.24 22.09 -0.58
C GLU A 46 -31.97 22.64 -1.24
N GLU A 47 -32.18 23.39 -2.32
CA GLU A 47 -31.20 23.90 -3.27
C GLU A 47 -30.73 25.33 -2.97
N ALA A 48 -29.49 25.58 -3.37
CA ALA A 48 -28.95 26.78 -4.05
C ALA A 48 -28.82 28.13 -3.31
N GLY A 49 -27.59 28.67 -3.37
CA GLY A 49 -27.41 30.12 -3.44
C GLY A 49 -25.98 30.66 -3.34
N LYS A 50 -25.46 31.07 -4.50
CA LYS A 50 -24.61 32.25 -4.79
C LYS A 50 -23.11 32.06 -5.04
N GLY A 51 -22.72 32.57 -6.21
CA GLY A 51 -21.39 32.60 -6.76
C GLY A 51 -20.40 33.44 -5.94
N GLY A 52 -19.24 32.83 -5.74
CA GLY A 52 -17.97 33.45 -5.42
C GLY A 52 -16.90 32.62 -6.13
N SER A 53 -15.88 33.28 -6.67
CA SER A 53 -14.69 32.64 -7.25
C SER A 53 -14.20 31.50 -6.33
N ILE A 54 -14.35 30.26 -6.77
CA ILE A 54 -13.92 29.07 -6.03
C ILE A 54 -12.38 29.08 -6.06
N SER A 55 -11.75 29.61 -5.00
CA SER A 55 -10.40 29.13 -4.66
C SER A 55 -10.57 27.64 -4.44
N THR A 56 -10.07 26.82 -5.36
CA THR A 56 -10.10 25.37 -5.24
C THR A 56 -9.50 25.03 -3.88
N GLY A 57 -10.28 24.43 -2.97
CA GLY A 57 -9.88 24.24 -1.56
C GLY A 57 -8.59 23.43 -1.33
N ILE A 58 -7.92 23.00 -2.40
CA ILE A 58 -6.60 22.37 -2.40
C ILE A 58 -5.49 23.28 -1.85
N ASP A 59 -5.57 24.60 -2.04
CA ASP A 59 -4.54 25.51 -1.52
C ASP A 59 -4.46 25.49 0.01
N LYS A 60 -5.55 25.12 0.68
CA LYS A 60 -5.59 24.92 2.15
C LYS A 60 -4.95 23.61 2.60
N LEU A 61 -4.74 22.65 1.70
CA LEU A 61 -4.02 21.41 1.99
C LEU A 61 -2.51 21.59 1.95
N PHE A 62 -2.02 22.56 1.17
CA PHE A 62 -0.60 22.73 0.93
C PHE A 62 0.05 23.64 1.95
N GLU A 63 1.06 23.12 2.64
CA GLU A 63 1.80 23.82 3.69
C GLU A 63 3.30 23.80 3.39
N TRP A 64 3.80 24.85 2.74
CA TRP A 64 5.19 24.93 2.26
C TRP A 64 6.25 25.17 3.35
N ASN A 65 5.83 25.66 4.52
CA ASN A 65 6.74 26.01 5.62
C ASN A 65 6.92 24.88 6.65
N LYS A 66 6.33 23.71 6.42
CA LYS A 66 6.34 22.57 7.37
C LYS A 66 7.66 21.78 7.37
N GLY A 67 8.55 22.10 6.45
CA GLY A 67 9.73 21.28 6.14
C GLY A 67 9.37 20.09 5.24
N THR A 68 10.39 19.39 4.77
CA THR A 68 10.26 18.23 3.89
C THR A 68 9.93 16.99 4.72
N THR A 69 8.80 16.34 4.46
CA THR A 69 8.47 15.05 5.09
C THR A 69 9.37 13.93 4.56
N PRO A 70 9.56 12.82 5.30
CA PRO A 70 10.24 11.65 4.74
C PRO A 70 9.29 10.89 3.80
N VAL A 71 9.79 9.81 3.20
CA VAL A 71 8.98 8.78 2.54
C VAL A 71 9.14 7.49 3.32
N TYR A 72 8.07 6.73 3.52
CA TYR A 72 8.19 5.39 4.10
C TYR A 72 7.86 4.31 3.07
N PHE A 73 8.67 3.25 3.06
CA PHE A 73 8.31 1.97 2.44
C PHE A 73 7.92 0.98 3.52
N LEU A 74 6.74 0.37 3.37
CA LEU A 74 6.18 -0.60 4.30
C LEU A 74 6.06 -1.97 3.63
N SER A 75 6.72 -2.98 4.21
CA SER A 75 6.41 -4.37 3.90
C SER A 75 5.06 -4.74 4.53
N HIS A 76 4.01 -4.92 3.72
CA HIS A 76 2.64 -5.07 4.23
C HIS A 76 2.21 -6.52 4.50
N GLY A 77 2.90 -7.51 3.92
CA GLY A 77 2.57 -8.93 4.10
C GLY A 77 1.23 -9.33 3.50
N GLY A 78 0.54 -10.26 4.14
CA GLY A 78 -0.85 -10.59 3.80
C GLY A 78 -1.87 -9.84 4.67
N PRO A 79 -3.18 -10.06 4.47
CA PRO A 79 -4.22 -9.40 5.27
C PRO A 79 -4.13 -9.73 6.77
N THR A 80 -3.49 -10.83 7.13
CA THR A 80 -3.27 -11.25 8.53
C THR A 80 -2.28 -10.35 9.28
N PHE A 81 -1.52 -9.52 8.57
CA PHE A 81 -0.59 -8.55 9.17
C PHE A 81 -1.28 -7.64 10.19
N MET A 82 -2.57 -7.32 10.00
CA MET A 82 -3.33 -6.45 10.92
C MET A 82 -3.44 -6.94 12.36
N TYR A 83 -3.17 -8.22 12.63
CA TYR A 83 -3.28 -8.80 13.97
C TYR A 83 -1.95 -8.98 14.69
N GLY A 84 -0.82 -8.67 14.03
CA GLY A 84 0.51 -8.98 14.55
C GLY A 84 0.77 -10.48 14.77
N ASP A 85 -0.08 -11.33 14.20
CA ASP A 85 -0.05 -12.78 14.37
C ASP A 85 0.96 -13.42 13.41
N ILE A 86 2.03 -13.98 13.98
CA ILE A 86 3.11 -14.65 13.25
C ILE A 86 2.69 -16.00 12.67
N ASP A 87 1.67 -16.66 13.22
CA ASP A 87 1.28 -18.01 12.81
C ASP A 87 0.43 -18.00 11.52
N LEU A 88 0.02 -16.81 11.07
CA LEU A 88 -0.73 -16.61 9.83
C LEU A 88 0.05 -15.81 8.77
N GLY A 89 1.37 -15.82 8.83
CA GLY A 89 2.25 -15.22 7.81
C GLY A 89 2.50 -13.72 7.98
N GLY A 90 2.30 -13.17 9.18
CA GLY A 90 2.76 -11.84 9.56
C GLY A 90 4.16 -11.85 10.17
N ASP A 91 4.72 -10.66 10.39
CA ASP A 91 5.96 -10.46 11.15
C ASP A 91 5.74 -9.45 12.27
N LEU A 92 6.02 -9.86 13.51
CA LEU A 92 5.76 -9.05 14.70
C LEU A 92 6.66 -7.81 14.80
N GLY A 93 7.89 -7.88 14.28
CA GLY A 93 8.81 -6.76 14.29
C GLY A 93 8.38 -5.69 13.27
N ALA A 94 7.99 -6.10 12.07
CA ALA A 94 7.41 -5.24 11.05
C ALA A 94 6.10 -4.62 11.54
N PHE A 95 5.23 -5.40 12.20
CA PHE A 95 4.00 -4.91 12.81
C PHE A 95 4.26 -3.80 13.82
N LYS A 96 5.14 -4.05 14.82
CA LYS A 96 5.49 -3.07 15.86
C LYS A 96 6.18 -1.83 15.28
N THR A 97 7.03 -2.00 14.27
CA THR A 97 7.70 -0.89 13.60
C THR A 97 6.68 -0.02 12.87
N THR A 98 5.71 -0.63 12.18
CA THR A 98 4.60 0.07 11.51
C THR A 98 3.75 0.86 12.51
N GLN A 99 3.45 0.28 13.69
CA GLN A 99 2.78 1.01 14.77
C GLN A 99 3.59 2.22 15.26
N SER A 100 4.91 2.06 15.44
CA SER A 100 5.80 3.15 15.86
C SER A 100 5.87 4.27 14.83
N ILE A 101 5.95 3.94 13.54
CA ILE A 101 5.89 4.92 12.45
C ILE A 101 4.55 5.66 12.49
N GLY A 102 3.43 4.97 12.65
CA GLY A 102 2.12 5.62 12.75
C GLY A 102 2.03 6.59 13.95
N LYS A 103 2.58 6.22 15.11
CA LYS A 103 2.68 7.12 16.27
C LYS A 103 3.51 8.37 15.94
N PHE A 104 4.65 8.20 15.28
CA PHE A 104 5.50 9.32 14.86
C PHE A 104 4.80 10.22 13.83
N ILE A 105 4.10 9.64 12.84
CA ILE A 105 3.33 10.38 11.84
C ILE A 105 2.28 11.26 12.53
N ARG A 106 1.54 10.74 13.52
CA ARG A 106 0.49 11.51 14.21
C ARG A 106 1.02 12.57 15.15
N ASN A 107 2.12 12.29 15.84
CA ASN A 107 2.58 13.16 16.92
C ASN A 107 3.57 14.22 16.43
N GLU A 108 4.43 13.87 15.47
CA GLU A 108 5.57 14.68 15.04
C GLU A 108 5.44 15.22 13.62
N ILE A 109 5.08 14.37 12.65
CA ILE A 109 4.98 14.79 11.23
C ILE A 109 3.69 15.60 10.99
N LYS A 110 2.55 15.07 11.44
CA LYS A 110 1.21 15.65 11.28
C LYS A 110 0.94 16.09 9.83
N PRO A 111 1.08 15.20 8.83
CA PRO A 111 0.90 15.58 7.44
C PRO A 111 -0.54 16.03 7.17
N ASN A 112 -0.72 16.92 6.20
CA ASN A 112 -2.03 17.43 5.80
C ASN A 112 -2.80 16.44 4.92
N PHE A 113 -2.10 15.50 4.29
CA PHE A 113 -2.66 14.44 3.45
C PHE A 113 -1.64 13.31 3.24
N LEU A 114 -2.13 12.13 2.84
CA LEU A 114 -1.33 10.97 2.45
C LEU A 114 -1.47 10.68 0.95
N ILE A 115 -0.34 10.35 0.32
CA ILE A 115 -0.29 9.74 -1.01
C ILE A 115 0.31 8.34 -0.83
N VAL A 116 -0.40 7.30 -1.28
CA VAL A 116 0.04 5.91 -1.11
C VAL A 116 0.16 5.20 -2.44
N VAL A 117 1.30 4.56 -2.69
CA VAL A 117 1.51 3.66 -3.83
C VAL A 117 1.60 2.22 -3.31
N SER A 118 0.81 1.31 -3.88
CA SER A 118 0.70 -0.09 -3.41
C SER A 118 1.00 -1.08 -4.53
N ALA A 119 1.63 -2.19 -4.17
CA ALA A 119 1.89 -3.34 -5.04
C ALA A 119 0.63 -3.91 -5.72
N HIS A 120 -0.54 -3.80 -5.08
CA HIS A 120 -1.79 -4.42 -5.54
C HIS A 120 -2.57 -3.56 -6.55
N TRP A 121 -1.95 -2.50 -7.06
CA TRP A 121 -2.53 -1.71 -8.14
C TRP A 121 -1.47 -1.28 -9.15
N GLN A 122 -1.40 -2.03 -10.24
CA GLN A 122 -0.70 -1.67 -11.47
C GLN A 122 -1.70 -1.19 -12.52
N SER A 123 -1.37 -0.11 -13.22
CA SER A 123 -2.15 0.32 -14.37
C SER A 123 -1.99 -0.64 -15.56
N LYS A 124 -2.88 -0.55 -16.55
CA LYS A 124 -2.77 -1.35 -17.79
C LYS A 124 -1.70 -0.82 -18.77
N GLY A 125 -1.18 0.39 -18.57
CA GLY A 125 -0.29 1.05 -19.52
C GLY A 125 1.13 1.19 -19.00
N CYS A 126 2.13 0.91 -19.84
CA CYS A 126 3.54 0.98 -19.44
C CYS A 126 3.98 2.37 -18.93
N ASN A 127 3.37 3.44 -19.44
CA ASN A 127 3.64 4.82 -19.01
C ASN A 127 2.42 5.50 -18.36
N LEU A 128 1.41 4.70 -17.98
CA LEU A 128 0.16 5.20 -17.43
C LEU A 128 0.18 5.06 -15.90
N VAL A 129 -0.30 6.10 -15.22
CA VAL A 129 -0.54 6.13 -13.79
C VAL A 129 -2.01 6.41 -13.56
N GLU A 130 -2.65 5.66 -12.70
CA GLU A 130 -4.05 5.87 -12.34
C GLU A 130 -4.12 6.44 -10.92
N ILE A 131 -4.92 7.49 -10.72
CA ILE A 131 -5.08 8.19 -9.43
C ILE A 131 -6.48 7.94 -8.91
N SER A 132 -6.58 7.45 -7.67
CA SER A 132 -7.89 7.08 -7.12
C SER A 132 -8.72 8.32 -6.80
N VAL A 133 -10.02 8.19 -7.04
CA VAL A 133 -11.03 9.09 -6.51
C VAL A 133 -12.18 8.27 -5.90
N PRO A 134 -12.91 8.83 -4.91
CA PRO A 134 -14.10 8.18 -4.35
C PRO A 134 -15.14 7.85 -5.42
N GLU A 135 -15.99 6.86 -5.16
CA GLU A 135 -17.04 6.45 -6.12
C GLU A 135 -18.02 7.57 -6.47
N SER A 136 -18.20 8.57 -5.61
CA SER A 136 -19.06 9.73 -5.90
C SER A 136 -18.44 10.74 -6.87
N ALA A 137 -17.13 10.67 -7.13
CA ALA A 137 -16.41 11.69 -7.87
C ALA A 137 -16.89 11.78 -9.33
N PRO A 138 -17.35 12.96 -9.80
CA PRO A 138 -17.74 13.13 -11.20
C PRO A 138 -16.52 13.03 -12.13
N ASP A 139 -16.76 12.65 -13.38
CA ASP A 139 -15.76 12.68 -14.48
C ASP A 139 -14.53 11.76 -14.34
N ALA A 140 -14.58 10.76 -13.45
CA ALA A 140 -13.58 9.70 -13.38
C ALA A 140 -14.06 8.41 -14.03
N GLU A 141 -13.14 7.73 -14.73
CA GLU A 141 -13.40 6.44 -15.36
C GLU A 141 -13.66 5.37 -14.28
N GLY A 142 -14.56 4.44 -14.56
CA GLY A 142 -14.70 3.25 -13.73
C GLY A 142 -13.45 2.39 -13.85
N SER A 143 -12.90 1.88 -12.75
CA SER A 143 -11.80 0.92 -12.82
C SER A 143 -12.29 -0.39 -13.45
N GLU A 144 -11.76 -0.73 -14.62
CA GLU A 144 -11.91 -2.07 -15.19
C GLU A 144 -10.90 -3.01 -14.54
N GLY A 145 -11.27 -3.66 -13.45
CA GLY A 145 -10.45 -4.75 -12.90
C GLY A 145 -10.41 -4.81 -11.39
N PHE A 146 -11.52 -5.26 -10.80
CA PHE A 146 -11.48 -6.30 -9.79
C PHE A 146 -12.86 -6.95 -9.75
N SER A 147 -13.06 -8.01 -10.54
CA SER A 147 -14.25 -8.87 -10.47
C SER A 147 -14.12 -9.89 -9.33
N GLY A 148 -13.47 -9.50 -8.23
CA GLY A 148 -13.38 -10.30 -7.02
C GLY A 148 -14.67 -10.19 -6.23
N LEU A 149 -15.20 -11.32 -5.77
CA LEU A 149 -16.42 -11.51 -4.98
C LEU A 149 -16.51 -10.72 -3.66
N GLY A 150 -15.56 -9.82 -3.37
CA GLY A 150 -15.50 -9.03 -2.15
C GLY A 150 -15.76 -7.55 -2.42
N ARG A 151 -16.98 -7.20 -2.84
CA ARG A 151 -17.45 -5.82 -2.64
C ARG A 151 -17.62 -5.63 -1.14
N SER A 152 -17.13 -4.52 -0.61
CA SER A 152 -17.63 -4.05 0.68
C SER A 152 -19.12 -3.73 0.49
N ASP A 153 -20.01 -4.64 0.90
CA ASP A 153 -21.45 -4.36 0.99
C ASP A 153 -21.76 -3.35 2.11
N HIS A 154 -20.72 -2.85 2.78
CA HIS A 154 -20.78 -1.77 3.76
C HIS A 154 -21.27 -0.49 3.11
N GLN A 155 -22.37 0.05 3.64
CA GLN A 155 -22.89 1.35 3.25
C GLN A 155 -21.95 2.44 3.75
N LEU A 156 -21.40 3.23 2.84
CA LEU A 156 -20.55 4.38 3.18
C LEU A 156 -21.38 5.48 3.85
N ALA A 157 -20.84 6.10 4.90
CA ALA A 157 -21.52 7.19 5.57
C ALA A 157 -21.23 8.55 4.91
N ASP A 158 -20.08 8.69 4.23
CA ASP A 158 -19.69 9.90 3.51
C ASP A 158 -19.40 9.58 2.03
N PRO A 159 -19.91 10.36 1.06
CA PRO A 159 -19.69 10.08 -0.36
C PRO A 159 -18.22 10.20 -0.79
N LEU A 160 -17.38 10.91 -0.03
CA LEU A 160 -15.94 11.04 -0.25
C LEU A 160 -15.13 9.99 0.50
N GLU A 161 -15.78 9.06 1.20
CA GLU A 161 -15.09 7.93 1.81
C GLU A 161 -14.45 7.02 0.77
N ASN A 162 -13.21 6.58 1.05
CA ASN A 162 -12.55 5.58 0.24
C ASN A 162 -13.11 4.19 0.60
N LYS A 163 -13.74 3.51 -0.36
CA LYS A 163 -14.12 2.10 -0.19
C LYS A 163 -12.90 1.23 0.05
N LEU A 164 -13.09 0.10 0.75
CA LEU A 164 -12.07 -0.94 0.83
C LEU A 164 -12.28 -1.98 -0.28
N ILE A 165 -11.19 -2.49 -0.81
CA ILE A 165 -11.11 -3.64 -1.70
C ILE A 165 -10.51 -4.78 -0.88
N TYR A 166 -11.22 -5.91 -0.82
CA TYR A 166 -10.74 -7.16 -0.23
C TYR A 166 -10.16 -8.04 -1.34
N ASP A 167 -8.97 -7.67 -1.82
CA ASP A 167 -8.24 -8.30 -2.92
C ASP A 167 -7.47 -9.58 -2.52
N PHE A 168 -8.00 -10.30 -1.53
CA PHE A 168 -7.48 -11.57 -1.03
C PHE A 168 -8.61 -12.58 -0.84
N TYR A 169 -8.31 -13.88 -0.96
CA TYR A 169 -9.30 -14.96 -0.85
C TYR A 169 -8.80 -16.12 0.02
N GLY A 170 -9.73 -16.93 0.54
CA GLY A 170 -9.40 -18.13 1.32
C GLY A 170 -8.98 -17.86 2.78
N PHE A 171 -9.25 -16.65 3.29
CA PHE A 171 -9.04 -16.28 4.69
C PHE A 171 -10.32 -16.44 5.52
N PRO A 172 -10.24 -16.49 6.87
CA PRO A 172 -11.44 -16.52 7.71
C PRO A 172 -12.34 -15.28 7.52
N ASP A 173 -13.67 -15.48 7.58
CA ASP A 173 -14.70 -14.45 7.38
C ASP A 173 -14.47 -13.15 8.15
N LYS A 174 -13.86 -13.23 9.35
CA LYS A 174 -13.59 -12.04 10.16
C LYS A 174 -12.72 -11.01 9.43
N LEU A 175 -11.77 -11.43 8.57
CA LEU A 175 -10.90 -10.51 7.82
C LEU A 175 -11.71 -9.69 6.80
N TYR A 176 -12.80 -10.26 6.25
CA TYR A 176 -13.68 -9.59 5.30
C TYR A 176 -14.68 -8.63 5.97
N LYS A 177 -14.71 -8.60 7.30
CA LYS A 177 -15.55 -7.70 8.11
C LYS A 177 -14.75 -6.55 8.73
N GLU A 178 -13.45 -6.51 8.48
CA GLU A 178 -12.56 -5.49 9.02
C GLU A 178 -12.76 -4.18 8.26
N GLU A 179 -13.01 -3.09 8.97
CA GLU A 179 -13.23 -1.76 8.38
C GLU A 179 -12.03 -0.82 8.65
N PHE A 180 -11.87 0.19 7.82
CA PHE A 180 -10.86 1.24 7.94
C PHE A 180 -11.35 2.49 7.20
N HIS A 181 -11.90 3.45 7.93
CA HIS A 181 -12.59 4.60 7.36
C HIS A 181 -11.59 5.73 7.08
N THR A 182 -11.44 6.09 5.80
CA THR A 182 -10.60 7.20 5.35
C THR A 182 -11.32 8.03 4.30
N ARG A 183 -10.93 9.30 4.17
CA ARG A 183 -11.55 10.21 3.20
C ARG A 183 -10.64 10.45 2.01
N GLY A 184 -11.15 10.28 0.80
CA GLY A 184 -10.49 10.70 -0.43
C GLY A 184 -10.57 12.21 -0.64
N ASN A 185 -9.79 12.73 -1.59
CA ASN A 185 -9.87 14.14 -1.98
C ASN A 185 -9.68 14.32 -3.49
N VAL A 186 -10.80 14.61 -4.17
CA VAL A 186 -10.84 14.73 -5.65
C VAL A 186 -9.95 15.86 -6.16
N ALA A 187 -9.81 16.95 -5.41
CA ALA A 187 -8.96 18.07 -5.82
C ALA A 187 -7.47 17.66 -5.77
N LEU A 188 -7.05 16.99 -4.69
CA LEU A 188 -5.70 16.42 -4.57
C LEU A 188 -5.44 15.39 -5.68
N SER A 189 -6.38 14.47 -5.96
CA SER A 189 -6.24 13.51 -7.06
C SER A 189 -6.05 14.20 -8.42
N LYS A 190 -6.82 15.27 -8.68
CA LYS A 190 -6.70 16.09 -9.90
C LYS A 190 -5.33 16.77 -10.00
N ASP A 191 -4.80 17.28 -8.90
CA ASP A 191 -3.49 17.92 -8.87
C ASP A 191 -2.34 16.93 -9.06
N ILE A 192 -2.44 15.74 -8.47
CA ILE A 192 -1.50 14.62 -8.73
C ILE A 192 -1.51 14.25 -10.21
N ALA A 193 -2.69 14.04 -10.80
CA ALA A 193 -2.80 13.72 -12.22
C ALA A 193 -2.25 14.85 -13.11
N LYS A 194 -2.53 16.11 -12.78
CA LYS A 194 -2.00 17.27 -13.51
C LYS A 194 -0.48 17.34 -13.40
N THR A 195 0.07 17.13 -12.21
CA THR A 195 1.52 17.19 -11.95
C THR A 195 2.26 16.11 -12.76
N ILE A 196 1.74 14.88 -12.79
CA ILE A 196 2.30 13.81 -13.62
C ILE A 196 2.20 14.13 -15.12
N ASN A 197 1.03 14.59 -15.59
CA ASN A 197 0.83 14.91 -17.00
C ASN A 197 1.64 16.13 -17.49
N SER A 198 2.10 16.97 -16.57
CA SER A 198 2.90 18.17 -16.88
C SER A 198 4.40 17.94 -16.72
N SER A 199 4.83 16.73 -16.31
CA SER A 199 6.25 16.41 -16.22
C SER A 199 6.80 15.98 -17.58
N ASP A 200 8.06 16.29 -17.84
CA ASP A 200 8.75 15.93 -19.08
C ASP A 200 9.26 14.47 -19.08
N ASP A 201 8.77 13.64 -18.14
CA ASP A 201 9.26 12.28 -17.88
C ASP A 201 8.65 11.21 -18.80
N GLY A 202 7.69 11.60 -19.65
CA GLY A 202 6.95 10.70 -20.54
C GLY A 202 5.80 9.94 -19.86
N LEU A 203 5.48 10.28 -18.61
CA LEU A 203 4.39 9.69 -17.84
C LEU A 203 3.05 10.33 -18.19
N ARG A 204 1.99 9.54 -18.09
CA ARG A 204 0.59 9.98 -18.26
C ARG A 204 -0.22 9.60 -17.04
N ALA A 205 -1.17 10.43 -16.66
CA ALA A 205 -2.07 10.14 -15.55
C ALA A 205 -3.54 10.35 -15.89
N LYS A 206 -4.40 9.50 -15.31
CA LYS A 206 -5.86 9.65 -15.35
C LYS A 206 -6.49 9.39 -13.99
N LEU A 207 -7.69 9.91 -13.78
CA LEU A 207 -8.48 9.64 -12.57
C LEU A 207 -9.32 8.39 -12.76
N VAL A 208 -9.40 7.55 -11.73
CA VAL A 208 -10.28 6.38 -11.74
C VAL A 208 -11.04 6.22 -10.42
N ARG A 209 -12.30 5.79 -10.51
CA ARG A 209 -13.08 5.39 -9.34
C ARG A 209 -12.58 4.03 -8.85
N ARG A 210 -11.95 4.03 -7.67
CA ARG A 210 -11.34 2.83 -7.07
C ARG A 210 -11.27 2.98 -5.55
N GLY A 211 -11.53 1.88 -4.84
CA GLY A 211 -11.26 1.76 -3.41
C GLY A 211 -9.78 1.49 -3.10
N LEU A 212 -9.46 1.36 -1.83
CA LEU A 212 -8.12 1.02 -1.33
C LEU A 212 -7.94 -0.49 -1.32
N ASP A 213 -6.87 -1.01 -1.91
CA ASP A 213 -6.47 -2.40 -1.74
C ASP A 213 -5.81 -2.66 -0.38
N HIS A 214 -5.67 -3.94 -0.02
CA HIS A 214 -5.14 -4.31 1.29
C HIS A 214 -3.70 -3.86 1.51
N GLY A 215 -2.90 -3.72 0.44
CA GLY A 215 -1.57 -3.14 0.53
C GLY A 215 -1.58 -1.69 1.03
N VAL A 216 -2.70 -0.98 0.92
CA VAL A 216 -2.90 0.35 1.54
C VAL A 216 -3.56 0.24 2.90
N TRP A 217 -4.77 -0.31 2.99
CA TRP A 217 -5.58 -0.16 4.20
C TRP A 217 -5.12 -1.04 5.37
N VAL A 218 -4.49 -2.20 5.12
CA VAL A 218 -3.97 -3.06 6.19
C VAL A 218 -2.80 -2.44 6.95
N PRO A 219 -1.69 -2.02 6.31
CA PRO A 219 -0.58 -1.41 7.04
C PRO A 219 -0.96 -0.06 7.66
N LEU A 220 -1.87 0.70 7.06
CA LEU A 220 -2.38 1.93 7.67
C LEU A 220 -3.27 1.64 8.88
N LYS A 221 -4.14 0.63 8.81
CA LYS A 221 -4.89 0.19 9.98
C LYS A 221 -3.95 -0.19 11.12
N VAL A 222 -2.84 -0.88 10.86
CA VAL A 222 -1.80 -1.15 11.87
C VAL A 222 -1.16 0.13 12.38
N ALA A 223 -0.75 1.04 11.49
CA ALA A 223 -0.11 2.29 11.88
C ALA A 223 -1.02 3.17 12.76
N PHE A 224 -2.33 3.16 12.50
CA PHE A 224 -3.32 4.06 13.12
C PHE A 224 -4.29 3.37 14.10
N SER A 225 -4.16 2.05 14.35
CA SER A 225 -5.09 1.26 15.17
C SER A 225 -5.31 1.80 16.58
N ASP A 226 -4.26 2.28 17.22
CA ASP A 226 -4.27 2.66 18.64
C ASP A 226 -4.77 4.10 18.86
N SER A 227 -5.22 4.77 17.80
CA SER A 227 -5.41 6.22 17.81
C SER A 227 -6.80 6.73 17.45
N LYS A 228 -7.70 5.85 17.01
CA LYS A 228 -9.08 6.24 16.71
C LYS A 228 -9.80 6.63 18.01
N PRO A 229 -10.22 7.90 18.19
CA PRO A 229 -11.12 8.26 19.28
C PRO A 229 -12.39 7.39 19.21
N LYS A 230 -12.93 6.97 20.36
CA LYS A 230 -14.08 6.05 20.40
C LYS A 230 -15.32 6.58 19.69
N ASP A 231 -15.42 7.90 19.58
CA ASP A 231 -16.51 8.66 18.97
C ASP A 231 -16.16 9.20 17.57
N ALA A 232 -14.94 8.97 17.07
CA ALA A 232 -14.55 9.36 15.73
C ALA A 232 -15.03 8.35 14.69
N TYR A 233 -15.60 8.87 13.59
CA TYR A 233 -15.94 8.05 12.44
C TYR A 233 -14.68 7.62 11.67
N TRP A 234 -13.82 8.58 11.36
CA TRP A 234 -12.60 8.38 10.60
C TRP A 234 -11.51 7.67 11.43
N ASP A 235 -10.92 6.63 10.86
CA ASP A 235 -9.68 6.04 11.39
C ASP A 235 -8.48 6.94 11.12
N LEU A 236 -8.54 7.73 10.04
CA LEU A 236 -7.56 8.73 9.67
C LEU A 236 -8.26 10.02 9.23
N ASP A 237 -8.16 11.07 10.04
CA ASP A 237 -8.81 12.37 9.81
C ASP A 237 -7.96 13.33 8.94
N ILE A 238 -7.32 12.78 7.91
CA ILE A 238 -6.65 13.54 6.84
C ILE A 238 -6.94 12.86 5.49
N PRO A 239 -6.99 13.62 4.38
CA PRO A 239 -7.14 13.04 3.07
C PRO A 239 -6.13 11.95 2.73
N LEU A 240 -6.60 10.89 2.10
CA LEU A 240 -5.78 9.80 1.57
C LEU A 240 -6.12 9.57 0.10
N VAL A 241 -5.10 9.64 -0.75
CA VAL A 241 -5.19 9.32 -2.19
C VAL A 241 -4.25 8.17 -2.51
N GLN A 242 -4.77 7.19 -3.23
CA GLN A 242 -3.98 6.09 -3.74
C GLN A 242 -3.54 6.36 -5.19
N VAL A 243 -2.31 5.98 -5.51
CA VAL A 243 -1.70 6.10 -6.83
C VAL A 243 -1.23 4.72 -7.28
N SER A 244 -1.53 4.35 -8.54
CA SER A 244 -1.10 3.07 -9.09
C SER A 244 0.40 3.04 -9.38
N LEU A 245 0.98 1.85 -9.41
CA LEU A 245 2.20 1.58 -10.16
C LEU A 245 1.93 1.68 -11.67
N LEU A 246 3.01 1.83 -12.46
CA LEU A 246 2.90 1.66 -13.91
C LEU A 246 2.72 0.19 -14.28
N GLY A 247 2.14 -0.07 -15.46
CA GLY A 247 1.96 -1.42 -16.00
C GLY A 247 3.24 -2.08 -16.56
N SER A 248 4.41 -1.49 -16.31
CA SER A 248 5.71 -2.01 -16.76
C SER A 248 6.64 -2.29 -15.59
N ASP A 249 7.53 -3.25 -15.80
CA ASP A 249 8.63 -3.60 -14.89
C ASP A 249 9.88 -2.73 -15.07
N ASP A 250 9.76 -1.59 -15.74
CA ASP A 250 10.86 -0.63 -15.93
C ASP A 250 11.13 0.16 -14.64
N PHE A 251 12.25 -0.13 -13.99
CA PHE A 251 12.66 0.56 -12.76
C PHE A 251 12.85 2.06 -12.97
N GLU A 252 13.30 2.50 -14.15
CA GLU A 252 13.48 3.93 -14.45
C GLU A 252 12.14 4.66 -14.49
N ALA A 253 11.12 4.05 -15.09
CA ALA A 253 9.78 4.62 -15.14
C ALA A 253 9.12 4.69 -13.75
N GLN A 254 9.28 3.65 -12.92
CA GLN A 254 8.77 3.62 -11.54
C GLN A 254 9.52 4.62 -10.65
N TYR A 255 10.84 4.75 -10.83
CA TYR A 255 11.64 5.76 -10.12
C TYR A 255 11.20 7.19 -10.50
N LYS A 256 10.98 7.48 -11.78
CA LYS A 256 10.44 8.77 -12.24
C LYS A 256 9.08 9.09 -11.62
N LEU A 257 8.19 8.11 -11.51
CA LEU A 257 6.93 8.29 -10.77
C LEU A 257 7.21 8.76 -9.34
N GLY A 258 8.15 8.10 -8.65
CA GLY A 258 8.62 8.54 -7.34
C GLY A 258 9.11 10.00 -7.35
N GLN A 259 9.97 10.37 -8.30
CA GLN A 259 10.51 11.72 -8.40
C GLN A 259 9.41 12.78 -8.57
N VAL A 260 8.41 12.52 -9.42
CA VAL A 260 7.26 13.42 -9.59
C VAL A 260 6.46 13.57 -8.29
N LEU A 261 6.24 12.48 -7.56
CA LEU A 261 5.52 12.50 -6.29
C LEU A 261 6.30 13.16 -5.16
N SER A 262 7.64 13.24 -5.26
CA SER A 262 8.51 13.82 -4.22
C SER A 262 8.14 15.27 -3.86
N LYS A 263 7.61 16.03 -4.82
CA LYS A 263 7.20 17.44 -4.63
C LYS A 263 6.22 17.61 -3.47
N TYR A 264 5.28 16.69 -3.29
CA TYR A 264 4.25 16.77 -2.25
C TYR A 264 4.81 16.71 -0.84
N ARG A 265 6.02 16.16 -0.66
CA ARG A 265 6.74 16.12 0.63
C ARG A 265 7.06 17.53 1.16
N SER A 266 7.29 18.48 0.25
CA SER A 266 7.51 19.90 0.59
C SER A 266 6.22 20.70 0.73
N MET A 267 5.07 20.08 0.50
CA MET A 267 3.75 20.71 0.49
C MET A 267 2.89 20.25 1.68
N GLY A 268 3.52 19.70 2.72
CA GLY A 268 2.84 19.17 3.90
C GLY A 268 2.22 17.77 3.73
N GLY A 269 2.39 17.14 2.57
CA GLY A 269 1.93 15.77 2.31
C GLY A 269 2.97 14.72 2.72
N LEU A 270 2.52 13.52 3.09
CA LEU A 270 3.40 12.37 3.31
C LEU A 270 3.21 11.33 2.21
N VAL A 271 4.31 10.87 1.62
CA VAL A 271 4.31 9.79 0.62
C VAL A 271 4.63 8.48 1.31
N LEU A 272 3.81 7.46 1.05
CA LEU A 272 3.98 6.10 1.52
C LEU A 272 4.01 5.15 0.32
N THR A 273 4.86 4.15 0.40
CA THR A 273 4.93 3.06 -0.58
C THR A 273 4.76 1.74 0.16
N SER A 274 4.03 0.80 -0.44
CA SER A 274 3.68 -0.45 0.22
C SER A 274 3.86 -1.64 -0.71
N GLY A 275 4.70 -2.58 -0.30
CA GLY A 275 5.11 -3.73 -1.10
C GLY A 275 5.73 -4.80 -0.22
N MET A 276 6.78 -5.46 -0.69
CA MET A 276 7.62 -6.40 0.07
C MET A 276 9.06 -6.38 -0.46
N SER A 277 10.05 -6.64 0.39
CA SER A 277 11.44 -6.78 -0.09
C SER A 277 11.74 -8.14 -0.70
N VAL A 278 10.99 -9.18 -0.32
CA VAL A 278 10.91 -10.47 -1.01
C VAL A 278 9.47 -10.98 -0.90
N HIS A 279 8.87 -11.42 -2.00
CA HIS A 279 7.48 -11.89 -2.05
C HIS A 279 7.32 -13.07 -3.01
N ASN A 280 7.43 -14.29 -2.46
CA ASN A 280 7.19 -15.50 -3.23
C ASN A 280 6.14 -16.39 -2.54
N LEU A 281 4.93 -16.35 -3.08
CA LEU A 281 3.79 -17.13 -2.59
C LEU A 281 3.74 -18.57 -3.12
N TYR A 282 4.63 -19.00 -4.03
CA TYR A 282 4.70 -20.42 -4.42
C TYR A 282 5.05 -21.33 -3.25
N HIS A 283 5.70 -20.77 -2.23
CA HIS A 283 6.05 -21.43 -0.98
C HIS A 283 5.09 -21.05 0.17
N LEU A 284 3.89 -20.52 -0.12
CA LEU A 284 2.94 -20.11 0.92
C LEU A 284 2.57 -21.26 1.88
N GLN A 285 2.47 -22.49 1.38
CA GLN A 285 2.15 -23.65 2.23
C GLN A 285 3.28 -23.97 3.23
N THR A 286 4.54 -23.67 2.89
CA THR A 286 5.68 -23.88 3.79
C THR A 286 5.85 -22.73 4.79
N MET A 287 5.22 -21.57 4.59
CA MET A 287 5.17 -20.49 5.61
C MET A 287 4.50 -20.93 6.92
N ARG A 288 3.55 -21.87 6.86
CA ARG A 288 2.83 -22.38 8.04
C ARG A 288 3.64 -23.35 8.89
N THR A 289 4.69 -23.95 8.32
CA THR A 289 5.45 -25.04 8.95
C THR A 289 6.93 -24.72 9.11
N LEU A 290 7.50 -23.85 8.26
CA LEU A 290 8.89 -23.42 8.29
C LEU A 290 8.98 -21.94 8.66
N LYS A 291 9.49 -21.64 9.85
CA LYS A 291 9.80 -20.27 10.29
C LYS A 291 11.15 -19.78 9.78
N LYS A 292 12.00 -20.67 9.24
CA LYS A 292 13.33 -20.33 8.70
C LYS A 292 13.22 -19.83 7.26
N ALA A 293 13.93 -18.75 6.94
CA ALA A 293 14.02 -18.21 5.59
C ALA A 293 14.62 -19.21 4.57
N PHE A 294 14.11 -19.17 3.34
CA PHE A 294 14.77 -19.84 2.22
C PHE A 294 16.08 -19.10 1.85
N PRO A 295 17.12 -19.79 1.36
CA PRO A 295 18.40 -19.16 1.05
C PRO A 295 18.31 -17.97 0.07
N TYR A 296 17.41 -18.03 -0.91
CA TYR A 296 17.21 -16.92 -1.86
C TYR A 296 16.67 -15.66 -1.19
N VAL A 297 15.90 -15.80 -0.10
CA VAL A 297 15.35 -14.66 0.65
C VAL A 297 16.49 -13.91 1.30
N ASP A 298 17.35 -14.60 2.05
CA ASP A 298 18.52 -13.99 2.68
C ASP A 298 19.47 -13.39 1.65
N GLN A 299 19.73 -14.08 0.54
CA GLN A 299 20.62 -13.61 -0.52
C GLN A 299 20.08 -12.33 -1.19
N PHE A 300 18.81 -12.33 -1.60
CA PHE A 300 18.20 -11.16 -2.22
C PHE A 300 18.10 -10.00 -1.23
N HIS A 301 17.67 -10.28 0.00
CA HIS A 301 17.50 -9.26 1.03
C HIS A 301 18.82 -8.56 1.37
N ASN A 302 19.90 -9.32 1.55
CA ASN A 302 21.23 -8.75 1.78
C ASN A 302 21.75 -7.97 0.56
N THR A 303 21.47 -8.46 -0.65
CA THR A 303 21.83 -7.74 -1.88
C THR A 303 21.12 -6.39 -1.95
N LEU A 304 19.81 -6.37 -1.76
CA LEU A 304 19.00 -5.15 -1.73
C LEU A 304 19.47 -4.20 -0.63
N ARG A 305 19.63 -4.69 0.60
CA ARG A 305 20.10 -3.93 1.76
C ARG A 305 21.44 -3.26 1.48
N ASN A 306 22.39 -3.98 0.89
CA ASN A 306 23.69 -3.42 0.54
C ASN A 306 23.55 -2.30 -0.49
N ILE A 307 22.70 -2.46 -1.51
CA ILE A 307 22.47 -1.43 -2.54
C ILE A 307 21.88 -0.15 -1.91
N ILE A 308 20.80 -0.29 -1.15
CA ILE A 308 20.08 0.87 -0.60
C ILE A 308 20.89 1.59 0.48
N LEU A 309 21.70 0.88 1.27
CA LEU A 309 22.56 1.44 2.31
C LEU A 309 23.98 1.81 1.80
N THR A 310 24.28 1.62 0.50
CA THR A 310 25.54 2.10 -0.09
C THR A 310 25.60 3.63 -0.01
N ALA A 311 26.80 4.18 0.25
CA ALA A 311 27.05 5.58 0.63
C ALA A 311 26.20 6.64 -0.10
N ASP A 312 25.70 7.59 0.71
CA ASP A 312 24.57 8.49 0.45
C ASP A 312 24.87 9.73 -0.41
N ASN A 313 25.91 9.75 -1.26
CA ASN A 313 26.42 11.03 -1.79
C ASN A 313 26.33 11.26 -3.31
N ASN A 314 25.76 10.35 -4.11
CA ASN A 314 25.75 10.57 -5.56
C ASN A 314 24.49 10.16 -6.33
N GLY A 315 23.41 9.71 -5.67
CA GLY A 315 22.16 9.34 -6.34
C GLY A 315 22.30 8.17 -7.34
N GLN A 316 23.32 7.32 -7.19
CA GLN A 316 23.55 6.19 -8.10
C GLN A 316 22.79 4.93 -7.70
N LYS A 317 21.92 4.96 -6.66
CA LYS A 317 21.30 3.75 -6.12
C LYS A 317 20.45 3.02 -7.18
N LEU A 318 19.72 3.74 -8.02
CA LEU A 318 18.99 3.15 -9.15
C LEU A 318 19.93 2.51 -10.18
N ASN A 319 21.02 3.19 -10.55
CA ASN A 319 22.03 2.65 -11.47
C ASN A 319 22.69 1.38 -10.91
N ILE A 320 23.00 1.36 -9.62
CA ILE A 320 23.55 0.20 -8.92
C ILE A 320 22.52 -0.93 -8.90
N LEU A 321 21.25 -0.62 -8.62
CA LEU A 321 20.16 -1.60 -8.65
C LEU A 321 20.03 -2.24 -10.03
N ASN A 322 19.91 -1.44 -11.09
CA ASN A 322 19.83 -1.88 -12.48
C ASN A 322 21.03 -2.76 -12.86
N LYS A 323 22.24 -2.28 -12.57
CA LYS A 323 23.47 -3.04 -12.86
C LYS A 323 23.50 -4.36 -12.10
N THR A 324 23.19 -4.35 -10.81
CA THR A 324 23.25 -5.54 -9.94
C THR A 324 22.24 -6.59 -10.40
N LEU A 325 21.04 -6.18 -10.82
CA LEU A 325 19.97 -7.09 -11.24
C LEU A 325 19.99 -7.46 -12.74
N SER A 326 20.95 -6.94 -13.52
CA SER A 326 21.07 -7.24 -14.96
C SER A 326 21.76 -8.57 -15.30
N GLY A 327 22.61 -9.09 -14.41
CA GLY A 327 23.37 -10.32 -14.62
C GLY A 327 22.51 -11.58 -14.53
N LEU A 328 22.89 -12.67 -15.21
CA LEU A 328 22.08 -13.90 -15.27
C LEU A 328 21.73 -14.46 -13.89
N ALA A 329 22.74 -14.66 -13.03
CA ALA A 329 22.53 -15.16 -11.67
C ALA A 329 21.66 -14.22 -10.81
N ALA A 330 21.77 -12.90 -11.01
CA ALA A 330 20.96 -11.93 -10.30
C ALA A 330 19.51 -11.92 -10.79
N LYS A 331 19.28 -12.14 -12.09
CA LYS A 331 17.93 -12.34 -12.65
C LYS A 331 17.27 -13.60 -12.11
N GLU A 332 18.01 -14.69 -11.97
CA GLU A 332 17.52 -15.92 -11.34
C GLU A 332 17.17 -15.68 -9.87
N LEU A 333 18.03 -14.98 -9.13
CA LEU A 333 17.76 -14.62 -7.74
C LEU A 333 16.54 -13.69 -7.61
N LEU A 334 16.40 -12.70 -8.50
CA LEU A 334 15.26 -11.81 -8.55
C LEU A 334 13.97 -12.57 -8.83
N ALA A 335 13.95 -13.47 -9.82
CA ALA A 335 12.79 -14.30 -10.14
C ALA A 335 12.42 -15.27 -9.01
N ALA A 336 13.41 -15.77 -8.27
CA ALA A 336 13.17 -16.59 -7.08
C ALA A 336 12.58 -15.76 -5.92
N ALA A 337 13.04 -14.53 -5.74
CA ALA A 337 12.50 -13.62 -4.72
C ALA A 337 11.12 -13.04 -5.09
N HIS A 338 10.89 -12.82 -6.38
CA HIS A 338 9.73 -12.15 -6.94
C HIS A 338 9.34 -12.83 -8.25
N PRO A 339 8.41 -13.80 -8.23
CA PRO A 339 7.86 -14.40 -9.45
C PRO A 339 7.29 -13.37 -10.44
N THR A 340 6.77 -12.28 -9.89
CA THR A 340 6.33 -11.06 -10.56
C THR A 340 6.79 -9.87 -9.71
N LEU A 341 7.04 -8.72 -10.35
CA LEU A 341 7.79 -7.64 -9.72
C LEU A 341 6.92 -6.58 -9.01
N GLU A 342 5.59 -6.69 -9.05
CA GLU A 342 4.68 -5.69 -8.50
C GLU A 342 4.91 -5.40 -7.01
N HIS A 343 5.29 -6.40 -6.21
CA HIS A 343 5.61 -6.21 -4.80
C HIS A 343 6.96 -5.54 -4.54
N PHE A 344 7.88 -5.60 -5.51
CA PHE A 344 9.19 -4.97 -5.42
C PHE A 344 9.19 -3.51 -5.88
N MET A 345 8.39 -3.17 -6.91
CA MET A 345 8.35 -1.84 -7.51
C MET A 345 8.09 -0.67 -6.54
N PRO A 346 7.28 -0.81 -5.47
CA PRO A 346 7.08 0.28 -4.52
C PRO A 346 8.38 0.74 -3.83
N ILE A 347 9.39 -0.12 -3.67
CA ILE A 347 10.72 0.29 -3.17
C ILE A 347 11.40 1.25 -4.17
N VAL A 348 11.28 0.97 -5.47
CA VAL A 348 11.86 1.79 -6.54
C VAL A 348 11.15 3.16 -6.61
N VAL A 349 9.83 3.17 -6.47
CA VAL A 349 9.05 4.42 -6.34
C VAL A 349 9.47 5.19 -5.08
N GLY A 350 9.65 4.51 -3.95
CA GLY A 350 10.10 5.11 -2.70
C GLY A 350 11.48 5.76 -2.83
N LEU A 351 12.40 5.08 -3.52
CA LEU A 351 13.72 5.60 -3.86
C LEU A 351 13.63 6.89 -4.69
N GLY A 352 12.84 6.89 -5.77
CA GLY A 352 12.61 8.09 -6.58
C GLY A 352 11.96 9.23 -5.79
N ALA A 353 11.02 8.92 -4.90
CA ALA A 353 10.36 9.91 -4.05
C ALA A 353 11.30 10.50 -2.99
N GLY A 354 12.24 9.71 -2.49
CA GLY A 354 13.34 10.15 -1.63
C GLY A 354 14.29 11.12 -2.34
N GLU A 355 14.75 10.73 -3.52
CA GLU A 355 15.83 11.40 -4.26
C GLU A 355 15.36 12.54 -5.17
N GLY A 356 14.07 12.59 -5.53
CA GLY A 356 13.50 13.58 -6.45
C GLY A 356 13.32 14.98 -5.88
N ILE A 357 13.51 15.16 -4.57
CA ILE A 357 13.40 16.48 -3.92
C ILE A 357 14.75 17.19 -3.88
N THR A 358 14.73 18.52 -3.84
CA THR A 358 15.92 19.33 -3.57
C THR A 358 16.02 19.58 -2.06
N ALA A 359 16.48 18.57 -1.31
CA ALA A 359 16.72 18.65 0.13
C ALA A 359 18.07 18.01 0.49
N ASP A 360 18.67 18.44 1.60
CA ASP A 360 20.01 17.99 2.05
C ASP A 360 20.08 16.48 2.34
N ASP A 361 18.93 15.87 2.62
CA ASP A 361 18.75 14.48 3.00
C ASP A 361 18.29 13.58 1.84
N LYS A 362 18.20 14.08 0.61
CA LYS A 362 17.53 13.39 -0.51
C LYS A 362 18.07 11.99 -0.82
N TYR A 363 19.31 11.68 -0.48
CA TYR A 363 19.93 10.37 -0.69
C TYR A 363 20.01 9.51 0.57
N HIS A 364 19.56 10.05 1.70
CA HIS A 364 19.62 9.37 2.97
C HIS A 364 18.51 8.32 3.06
N ILE A 365 18.88 7.10 3.42
CA ILE A 365 17.94 6.00 3.65
C ILE A 365 18.25 5.37 5.01
N SER A 366 17.25 5.28 5.86
CA SER A 366 17.32 4.55 7.14
C SER A 366 16.57 3.24 7.03
N GLU A 367 17.23 2.15 7.41
CA GLU A 367 16.58 0.87 7.67
C GLU A 367 15.96 0.89 9.06
N LEU A 368 14.63 0.87 9.13
CA LEU A 368 13.89 0.87 10.39
C LEU A 368 13.61 -0.55 10.87
N TYR A 369 13.46 -1.49 9.94
CA TYR A 369 13.30 -2.90 10.23
C TYR A 369 13.74 -3.76 9.05
N CYS A 370 14.34 -4.92 9.34
CA CYS A 370 14.79 -5.89 8.35
C CYS A 370 14.72 -7.31 8.95
N ALA A 371 13.94 -8.19 8.34
CA ALA A 371 13.89 -9.60 8.69
C ALA A 371 13.57 -10.49 7.48
N ALA A 372 13.98 -11.76 7.54
CA ALA A 372 13.66 -12.76 6.54
C ALA A 372 12.96 -13.93 7.23
N VAL A 373 11.77 -14.29 6.76
CA VAL A 373 10.95 -15.37 7.34
C VAL A 373 10.35 -16.18 6.21
N SER A 374 10.63 -17.49 6.19
CA SER A 374 10.17 -18.41 5.16
C SER A 374 10.43 -17.88 3.74
N SER A 375 9.42 -17.61 2.92
CA SER A 375 9.55 -17.07 1.56
C SER A 375 9.34 -15.55 1.45
N MET A 376 9.36 -14.84 2.58
CA MET A 376 9.06 -13.42 2.67
C MET A 376 10.22 -12.62 3.27
N GLY A 377 10.44 -11.45 2.70
CA GLY A 377 11.39 -10.45 3.16
C GLY A 377 10.64 -9.26 3.72
N TRP A 378 10.94 -8.90 4.96
CA TRP A 378 10.32 -7.79 5.67
C TRP A 378 11.34 -6.67 5.80
N MET A 379 11.13 -5.61 5.03
CA MET A 379 11.94 -4.40 5.09
C MET A 379 11.03 -3.19 5.28
N ILE A 380 11.39 -2.33 6.23
CA ILE A 380 10.74 -1.03 6.43
C ILE A 380 11.82 0.02 6.32
N LEU A 381 11.65 0.93 5.37
CA LEU A 381 12.63 1.96 5.03
C LEU A 381 12.03 3.35 5.23
N GLN A 382 12.90 4.27 5.60
CA GLN A 382 12.63 5.70 5.55
C GLN A 382 13.60 6.34 4.56
N PHE A 383 13.08 7.04 3.56
CA PHE A 383 13.87 7.87 2.64
C PHE A 383 13.76 9.33 3.08
N GLY A 384 14.90 10.01 3.15
CA GLY A 384 15.01 11.31 3.81
C GLY A 384 14.93 11.20 5.34
N LYS A 385 14.96 12.37 5.97
CA LYS A 385 14.88 12.64 7.40
C LYS A 385 13.66 13.51 7.67
N TYR A 386 13.33 13.67 8.95
CA TYR A 386 12.33 14.63 9.37
C TYR A 386 12.71 15.18 10.72
N LYS A 387 13.18 16.44 10.71
CA LYS A 387 13.87 17.09 11.82
C LYS A 387 15.20 16.35 12.17
N ASP A 388 16.09 17.05 12.86
CA ASP A 388 17.45 16.56 13.18
C ASP A 388 17.47 15.48 14.26
#